data_AF-A0A8T4W317-F1
#
_entry.id   AF-A0A8T4W317-F1
#
_cell.length_a   1.000
_cell.length_b   1.000
_cell.length_c   1.000
_cell.angle_alpha   90.00
_cell.angle_beta   90.00
_cell.angle_gamma   90.00
#
_symmetry.space_group_name_H-M   'P 1'
#
loop_
_entity.id
_entity.type
_entity.pdbx_description
1 polymer ?
#
loop_
_entity_poly.entity_id
_entity_poly.type
_entity_poly.pdbx_seq_one_letter_code
_entity_poly.pdbx_strand_id
1 'polypeptide(L)' 'MNQKERIEKDITLFERHVDTVDRQDVVDMALRYYDDAKYYLARQDLFTAFGCINYAHGLLDAVRTEAFKDEDAL' A
#
# COMPACT_ATOMS: atom_id res chain seq x y z
N MET A 1 6.51 19.37 -4.66
CA MET A 1 5.97 18.35 -3.75
C MET A 1 7.02 18.07 -2.69
N ASN A 2 6.71 18.27 -1.41
CA ASN A 2 7.60 17.91 -0.30
C ASN A 2 7.40 16.45 0.13
N GLN A 3 8.21 15.97 1.08
CA GLN A 3 8.15 14.58 1.55
C GLN A 3 6.79 14.21 2.15
N LYS A 4 6.20 15.09 2.97
CA LYS A 4 4.88 14.89 3.56
C LYS A 4 3.79 14.80 2.49
N GLU A 5 3.77 15.75 1.56
CA GLU A 5 2.82 15.76 0.43
C GLU A 5 2.94 14.49 -0.43
N ARG A 6 4.15 13.93 -0.58
CA ARG A 6 4.35 12.66 -1.28
C ARG A 6 3.68 11.50 -0.54
N ILE A 7 3.91 11.38 0.76
CA ILE A 7 3.35 10.30 1.59
C ILE A 7 1.82 10.39 1.61
N GLU A 8 1.25 11.58 1.77
CA GLU A 8 -0.21 11.80 1.75
C GLU A 8 -0.82 11.40 0.40
N LYS A 9 -0.15 11.73 -0.70
CA LYS A 9 -0.55 11.29 -2.03
C LYS A 9 -0.54 9.76 -2.14
N ASP A 10 0.46 9.08 -1.56
CA ASP A 10 0.60 7.62 -1.64
C ASP A 10 -0.41 6.87 -0.80
N ILE A 11 -0.74 7.40 0.38
CA ILE A 11 -1.84 6.94 1.22
C ILE A 11 -3.15 7.03 0.45
N THR A 12 -3.41 8.17 -0.19
CA THR A 12 -4.63 8.37 -1.00
C THR A 12 -4.68 7.41 -2.20
N LEU A 13 -3.55 7.14 -2.85
CA LEU A 13 -3.47 6.19 -3.95
C LEU A 13 -3.69 4.75 -3.49
N PHE A 14 -3.18 4.38 -2.32
CA PHE A 14 -3.37 3.06 -1.75
C PHE A 14 -4.85 2.78 -1.47
N GLU A 15 -5.55 3.71 -0.81
CA GLU A 15 -6.99 3.61 -0.53
C GLU A 15 -7.83 3.37 -1.79
N ARG A 16 -7.50 4.03 -2.90
CA ARG A 16 -8.23 3.86 -4.16
C ARG A 16 -8.03 2.50 -4.81
N HIS A 17 -6.94 1.81 -4.47
CA HIS A 17 -6.47 0.62 -5.17
C HIS A 17 -6.67 -0.66 -4.36
N VAL A 18 -6.71 -0.59 -3.03
CA VAL A 18 -6.79 -1.77 -2.16
C VAL A 18 -8.11 -2.53 -2.34
N ASP A 19 -9.22 -1.82 -2.59
CA ASP A 19 -10.54 -2.42 -2.79
C ASP A 19 -10.71 -3.12 -4.15
N THR A 20 -9.73 -3.00 -5.07
CA THR A 20 -9.79 -3.65 -6.39
C THR A 20 -9.23 -5.07 -6.38
N VAL A 21 -8.87 -5.60 -5.22
CA VAL A 21 -8.19 -6.89 -5.08
C VAL A 21 -8.92 -7.69 -4.01
N ASP A 22 -9.16 -8.98 -4.27
CA ASP A 22 -9.82 -9.85 -3.29
C ASP A 22 -9.00 -9.92 -2.00
N ARG A 23 -9.71 -9.90 -0.86
CA ARG A 23 -9.07 -9.97 0.46
C ARG A 23 -8.44 -11.34 0.69
N GLN A 24 -7.12 -11.35 0.62
CA GLN A 24 -6.23 -12.44 0.98
C GLN A 24 -5.32 -11.99 2.14
N ASP A 25 -4.62 -12.93 2.78
CA ASP A 25 -3.67 -12.65 3.87
C ASP A 25 -2.64 -11.54 3.52
N VAL A 26 -2.25 -11.47 2.25
CA VAL A 26 -1.31 -10.45 1.74
C VAL A 26 -1.95 -9.05 1.68
N VAL A 27 -3.22 -8.95 1.29
CA VAL A 27 -3.97 -7.68 1.27
C VAL A 27 -4.22 -7.19 2.70
N ASP A 28 -4.52 -8.10 3.63
CA ASP A 28 -4.63 -7.76 5.05
C ASP A 28 -3.31 -7.24 5.63
N MET A 29 -2.18 -7.80 5.22
CA MET A 29 -0.86 -7.27 5.58
C MET A 29 -0.62 -5.87 4.98
N ALA A 30 -1.00 -5.65 3.72
CA ALA A 30 -0.88 -4.35 3.08
C ALA A 30 -1.70 -3.26 3.82
N LEU A 31 -2.92 -3.60 4.26
CA LEU A 31 -3.77 -2.73 5.07
C LEU A 31 -3.11 -2.35 6.41
N ARG A 32 -2.47 -3.31 7.10
CA ARG A 32 -1.75 -3.03 8.35
C ARG A 32 -0.60 -2.04 8.15
N TYR A 33 0.17 -2.19 7.08
CA TYR A 33 1.25 -1.25 6.76
C TYR A 33 0.74 0.11 6.30
N TYR A 34 -0.42 0.17 5.63
CA TYR A 34 -1.10 1.43 5.35
C TYR A 34 -1.57 2.15 6.63
N ASP A 35 -2.08 1.41 7.62
CA ASP A 35 -2.43 1.98 8.93
C ASP A 35 -1.18 2.46 9.69
N ASP A 36 -0.08 1.71 9.64
CA ASP A 36 1.21 2.12 10.20
C ASP A 36 1.72 3.41 9.53
N ALA A 37 1.59 3.53 8.21
CA ALA A 37 1.99 4.74 7.49
C ALA A 37 1.24 5.98 7.99
N LYS A 38 -0.08 5.88 8.21
CA LYS A 38 -0.87 6.96 8.82
C LYS A 38 -0.41 7.27 10.25
N TYR A 39 -0.13 6.24 11.04
CA TYR A 39 0.32 6.37 12.43
C TYR A 39 1.65 7.12 12.55
N TYR A 40 2.63 6.78 11.72
CA TYR A 40 3.95 7.43 11.72
C TYR A 40 3.92 8.82 11.08
N LEU A 41 3.11 9.02 10.04
CA LEU A 41 2.92 10.33 9.41
C LEU A 41 2.36 11.35 10.41
N ALA A 42 1.36 10.96 11.21
CA ALA A 42 0.77 11.80 12.24
C ALA A 42 1.80 12.23 13.32
N ARG A 43 2.89 11.46 13.49
CA ARG A 43 3.98 11.73 14.43
C ARG A 43 5.16 12.47 13.80
N GLN A 44 5.04 12.87 12.53
CA GLN A 44 6.11 13.47 11.73
C GLN A 44 7.34 12.56 11.55
N ASP A 45 7.20 11.25 11.78
CA ASP A 45 8.23 10.28 11.40
C ASP A 45 8.05 9.94 9.91
N LEU A 46 8.57 10.83 9.06
CA LEU A 46 8.39 10.76 7.62
C LEU A 46 9.13 9.57 6.99
N PHE A 47 10.27 9.18 7.55
CA PHE A 47 11.06 8.07 7.01
C PHE A 47 10.34 6.74 7.22
N THR A 48 9.84 6.50 8.45
CA THR A 48 9.08 5.28 8.75
C THR A 48 7.75 5.27 8.01
N ALA A 49 7.02 6.40 7.97
CA ALA A 49 5.77 6.50 7.21
C ALA A 49 5.96 6.21 5.72
N PHE A 50 7.02 6.74 5.11
CA PHE A 50 7.36 6.47 3.71
C PHE A 50 7.72 5.00 3.46
N GLY A 51 8.46 4.37 4.37
CA GLY A 51 8.76 2.94 4.30
C GLY A 51 7.49 2.08 4.37
N CYS A 52 6.60 2.39 5.32
CA CYS A 52 5.35 1.66 5.51
C CYS A 52 4.45 1.72 4.26
N ILE A 53 4.22 2.93 3.70
CA ILE A 53 3.32 3.05 2.55
C ILE A 53 3.90 2.41 1.28
N ASN A 54 5.21 2.46 1.08
CA ASN A 54 5.86 1.78 -0.05
C ASN A 54 5.76 0.25 0.08
N TYR A 55 5.90 -0.28 1.28
CA TYR A 55 5.75 -1.72 1.52
C TYR A 55 4.30 -2.16 1.29
N ALA A 56 3.31 -1.38 1.73
CA ALA A 56 1.91 -1.64 1.45
C ALA A 56 1.61 -1.71 -0.06
N HIS A 57 2.10 -0.74 -0.85
CA HIS A 57 1.98 -0.77 -2.32
C HIS A 57 2.70 -1.99 -2.93
N GLY A 58 3.91 -2.31 -2.47
CA GLY A 58 4.64 -3.48 -2.97
C GLY A 58 3.91 -4.80 -2.75
N LEU A 59 3.25 -4.97 -1.59
CA LEU A 59 2.41 -6.14 -1.32
C LEU A 59 1.19 -6.17 -2.26
N LEU A 60 0.52 -5.04 -2.46
CA LEU A 60 -0.65 -4.96 -3.34
C LEU A 60 -0.29 -5.24 -4.81
N ASP A 61 0.83 -4.70 -5.29
CA ASP A 61 1.33 -4.93 -6.64
C ASP A 61 1.75 -6.39 -6.86
N ALA A 62 2.31 -7.06 -5.82
CA ALA A 62 2.61 -8.48 -5.88
C ALA A 62 1.34 -9.32 -6.07
N VAL A 63 0.27 -9.05 -5.31
CA VAL A 63 -1.01 -9.78 -5.46
C VAL A 63 -1.60 -9.55 -6.85
N ARG A 64 -1.60 -8.31 -7.35
CA ARG A 64 -2.08 -8.00 -8.71
C ARG A 64 -1.29 -8.77 -9.77
N THR A 65 0.02 -8.83 -9.63
CA THR A 65 0.89 -9.54 -10.59
C THR A 65 0.61 -11.04 -10.61
N GLU A 66 0.38 -11.65 -9.44
CA GLU A 66 -0.03 -13.07 -9.39
C GLU A 66 -1.42 -13.28 -10.00
N ALA A 67 -2.39 -12.39 -9.74
CA ALA A 67 -3.72 -12.48 -10.36
C ALA A 67 -3.67 -12.41 -11.90
N PHE A 68 -2.80 -11.57 -12.47
CA PHE A 68 -2.62 -11.52 -13.93
C PHE A 68 -2.02 -12.82 -14.51
N LYS A 69 -1.18 -13.54 -13.76
CA LYS A 69 -0.65 -14.84 -14.22
C LYS A 69 -1.72 -15.91 -14.30
N ASP A 70 -2.71 -15.87 -13.41
CA ASP A 70 -3.81 -16.84 -13.39
C ASP A 70 -4.82 -16.59 -14.52
N GLU A 71 -5.04 -15.34 -14.94
CA GLU A 71 -5.92 -15.02 -16.09
C GLU A 71 -5.32 -15.44 -17.45
N ASP A 72 -4.00 -15.34 -17.62
CA ASP A 72 -3.29 -15.76 -18.85
C ASP A 72 -3.03 -17.28 -18.92
N ALA A 73 -3.39 -18.04 -17.87
CA ALA A 73 -3.17 -19.49 -17.79
C ALA A 73 -4.33 -20.34 -18.36
N LEU A 74 -5.35 -19.73 -18.97
CA LEU A 74 -6.56 -20.37 -19.53
C LEU A 74 -6.60 -20.38 -21.07
#